data_AF-A0AAU8MX29-F1
#
_entry.id   AF-A0AAU8MX29-F1
#
_cell.length_a   1.000
_cell.length_b   1.000
_cell.length_c   1.000
_cell.angle_alpha   90.00
_cell.angle_beta   90.00
_cell.angle_gamma   90.00
#
_symmetry.space_group_name_H-M   'P 1'
#
loop_
_entity.id
_entity.type
_entity.pdbx_description
1 polymer ?
#
loop_
_entity_poly.entity_id
_entity_poly.type
_entity_poly.pdbx_seq_one_letter_code
_entity_poly.pdbx_strand_id
1 'polypeptide(L)'
;MPSGPRWRKTWGAIAVDGTNGATGVTVGSRTERAAKKEALERCRRGGNSQCKVILAYEHQCAAIALPVGQSNGSSATVAAENEFKSSKIALDDCREKNGVACEIAYKECSRPVLER
;
A
#
# COMPACT_ATOMS: atom_id res chain seq x y z
N MET A 1 -10.42 26.71 -27.00
CA MET A 1 -9.13 26.00 -26.88
C MET A 1 -9.40 24.70 -26.17
N PRO A 2 -9.09 23.52 -26.75
CA PRO A 2 -9.25 22.29 -26.01
C PRO A 2 -8.12 22.23 -24.98
N SER A 3 -8.49 22.17 -23.71
CA SER A 3 -7.57 21.88 -22.61
C SER A 3 -6.83 20.59 -22.96
N GLY A 4 -5.51 20.67 -23.19
CA GLY A 4 -4.70 19.48 -23.43
C GLY A 4 -4.86 18.46 -22.29
N PRO A 5 -4.51 17.19 -22.53
CA PRO A 5 -4.67 16.14 -21.52
C PRO A 5 -4.01 16.54 -20.21
N ARG A 6 -4.79 16.59 -19.13
CA ARG A 6 -4.29 16.94 -17.80
C ARG A 6 -3.91 15.66 -17.08
N TRP A 7 -2.63 15.54 -16.74
CA TRP A 7 -2.14 14.50 -15.86
C TRP A 7 -2.61 14.79 -14.44
N ARG A 8 -3.58 14.02 -13.94
CA ARG A 8 -4.00 14.17 -12.56
C ARG A 8 -3.16 13.25 -11.68
N LYS A 9 -2.45 13.85 -10.72
CA LYS A 9 -1.75 13.10 -9.69
C LYS A 9 -2.77 12.32 -8.87
N THR A 10 -2.46 11.05 -8.63
CA THR A 10 -3.31 10.15 -7.86
C THR A 10 -2.66 9.79 -6.55
N TRP A 11 -3.53 9.55 -5.57
CA TRP A 11 -3.17 9.16 -4.23
C TRP A 11 -3.37 7.66 -4.03
N GLY A 12 -2.43 7.05 -3.34
CA GLY A 12 -2.54 5.72 -2.79
C GLY A 12 -2.47 5.77 -1.27
N ALA A 13 -3.05 4.76 -0.63
CA ALA A 13 -2.98 4.59 0.81
C ALA A 13 -3.03 3.12 1.18
N ILE A 14 -2.42 2.80 2.32
CA ILE A 14 -2.38 1.45 2.86
C ILE A 14 -2.83 1.49 4.31
N ALA A 15 -3.82 0.65 4.60
CA ALA A 15 -4.29 0.37 5.92
C ALA A 15 -3.95 -1.06 6.30
N VAL A 16 -3.42 -1.24 7.50
CA VAL A 16 -3.10 -2.56 8.05
C VAL A 16 -3.87 -2.73 9.34
N ASP A 17 -4.36 -3.94 9.58
CA ASP A 17 -4.85 -4.38 10.87
C ASP A 17 -3.70 -4.97 11.69
N GLY A 18 -3.46 -4.40 12.87
CA GLY A 18 -2.45 -4.90 13.80
C GLY A 18 -2.81 -6.22 14.47
N THR A 19 -4.04 -6.72 14.29
CA THR A 19 -4.56 -7.91 14.99
C THR A 19 -4.47 -9.17 14.12
N ASN A 20 -5.04 -9.13 12.92
CA ASN A 20 -5.09 -10.28 12.01
C ASN A 20 -4.18 -10.13 10.78
N GLY A 21 -3.39 -9.05 10.69
CA GLY A 21 -2.49 -8.80 9.55
C GLY A 21 -3.21 -8.48 8.23
N ALA A 22 -4.53 -8.24 8.28
CA ALA A 22 -5.27 -7.86 7.09
C ALA A 22 -4.80 -6.51 6.57
N THR A 23 -4.56 -6.45 5.26
CA THR A 23 -4.02 -5.26 4.62
C THR A 23 -4.95 -4.81 3.50
N GLY A 24 -5.35 -3.54 3.54
CA GLY A 24 -6.13 -2.88 2.51
C GLY A 24 -5.29 -1.83 1.81
N VAL A 25 -5.08 -2.00 0.50
CA VAL A 25 -4.40 -1.01 -0.34
C VAL A 25 -5.38 -0.37 -1.30
N THR A 26 -5.23 0.94 -1.50
CA THR A 26 -5.86 1.64 -2.61
C THR A 26 -4.85 2.48 -3.37
N VAL A 27 -5.09 2.64 -4.66
CA VAL A 27 -4.33 3.48 -5.60
C VAL A 27 -5.29 4.15 -6.56
N GLY A 28 -4.88 5.27 -7.16
CA GLY A 28 -5.71 5.96 -8.16
C GLY A 28 -6.74 6.93 -7.58
N SER A 29 -6.78 7.11 -6.26
CA SER A 29 -7.74 8.00 -5.62
C SER A 29 -7.44 9.47 -5.94
N ARG A 30 -8.49 10.31 -6.01
CA ARG A 30 -8.36 11.73 -6.37
C ARG A 30 -7.76 12.59 -5.25
N THR A 31 -7.88 12.16 -4.01
CA THR A 31 -7.39 12.88 -2.82
C THR A 31 -6.83 11.90 -1.80
N GLU A 32 -5.91 12.37 -0.95
CA GLU A 32 -5.37 11.59 0.16
C GLU A 32 -6.48 11.06 1.07
N ARG A 33 -7.49 11.89 1.38
CA ARG A 33 -8.61 11.49 2.25
C ARG A 33 -9.45 10.36 1.62
N ALA A 34 -9.71 10.44 0.31
CA ALA A 34 -10.39 9.37 -0.40
C ALA A 34 -9.55 8.09 -0.36
N ALA A 35 -8.24 8.19 -0.60
CA ALA A 35 -7.34 7.05 -0.54
C ALA A 35 -7.37 6.38 0.84
N LYS A 36 -7.18 7.17 1.91
CA LYS A 36 -7.23 6.67 3.28
C LYS A 36 -8.54 5.96 3.59
N LYS A 37 -9.67 6.54 3.20
CA LYS A 37 -11.00 5.95 3.43
C LYS A 37 -11.15 4.63 2.68
N GLU A 38 -10.77 4.57 1.41
CA GLU A 38 -10.86 3.35 0.60
C GLU A 38 -9.94 2.23 1.13
N ALA A 39 -8.73 2.58 1.54
CA ALA A 39 -7.79 1.62 2.15
C ALA A 39 -8.37 1.02 3.43
N LEU A 40 -8.93 1.87 4.30
CA LEU A 40 -9.61 1.44 5.52
C LEU A 40 -10.82 0.55 5.22
N GLU A 41 -11.64 0.90 4.24
CA GLU A 41 -12.80 0.08 3.84
C GLU A 41 -12.36 -1.26 3.24
N ARG A 42 -11.30 -1.30 2.43
CA ARG A 42 -10.74 -2.56 1.92
C ARG A 42 -10.22 -3.44 3.04
N CYS A 43 -9.51 -2.86 4.00
CA CYS A 43 -9.05 -3.60 5.18
C CYS A 43 -10.23 -4.13 6.00
N ARG A 44 -11.27 -3.31 6.23
CA ARG A 44 -12.51 -3.70 6.92
C ARG A 44 -13.29 -4.79 6.19
N ARG A 45 -13.29 -4.78 4.86
CA ARG A 45 -13.88 -5.86 4.03
C ARG A 45 -13.20 -7.20 4.25
N GLY A 46 -11.93 -7.20 4.68
CA GLY A 46 -11.24 -8.40 5.14
C GLY A 46 -11.76 -8.99 6.45
N GLY A 47 -12.79 -8.38 7.06
CA GLY A 47 -13.43 -8.85 8.31
C GLY A 47 -12.90 -8.20 9.58
N ASN A 48 -12.06 -7.16 9.48
CA ASN A 48 -11.30 -6.64 10.62
C ASN A 48 -11.71 -5.23 11.06
N SER A 49 -11.83 -5.06 12.37
CA SER A 49 -12.32 -3.81 12.98
C SER A 49 -11.19 -2.82 13.33
N GLN A 50 -9.95 -3.30 13.45
CA GLN A 50 -8.77 -2.56 13.94
C GLN A 50 -7.85 -2.04 12.82
N CYS A 51 -8.40 -1.86 11.62
CA CYS A 51 -7.67 -1.29 10.48
C CYS A 51 -7.22 0.14 10.75
N LYS A 52 -5.93 0.43 10.59
CA LYS A 52 -5.35 1.77 10.66
C LYS A 52 -4.55 2.08 9.41
N VAL A 53 -4.67 3.30 8.91
CA VAL A 53 -3.81 3.80 7.84
C VAL A 53 -2.40 3.93 8.39
N ILE A 54 -1.48 3.17 7.83
CA ILE A 54 -0.06 3.24 8.17
C ILE A 54 0.73 4.07 7.16
N LEU A 55 0.20 4.23 5.94
CA LEU A 55 0.90 4.91 4.86
C LEU A 55 -0.06 5.57 3.88
N ALA A 56 0.27 6.77 3.44
CA ALA A 56 -0.37 7.44 2.32
C ALA A 56 0.72 8.04 1.42
N TYR A 57 0.57 7.88 0.10
CA TYR A 57 1.58 8.27 -0.88
C TYR A 57 0.93 8.84 -2.14
N GLU A 58 1.62 9.76 -2.80
CA GLU A 58 1.19 10.37 -4.07
C GLU A 58 2.24 10.07 -5.14
N HIS A 59 1.81 9.59 -6.31
CA HIS A 59 2.71 9.36 -7.45
C HIS A 59 3.90 8.41 -7.15
N GLN A 60 3.69 7.44 -6.27
CA GLN A 60 4.68 6.47 -5.82
C GLN A 60 4.15 5.03 -5.94
N CYS A 61 5.05 4.07 -5.83
CA CYS A 61 4.77 2.64 -5.80
C CYS A 61 4.81 2.11 -4.38
N ALA A 62 3.88 1.25 -4.01
CA ALA A 62 3.91 0.58 -2.74
C ALA A 62 4.01 -0.93 -2.88
N ALA A 63 4.70 -1.54 -1.92
CA ALA A 63 4.86 -2.98 -1.82
C ALA A 63 4.57 -3.43 -0.38
N ILE A 64 4.00 -4.63 -0.28
CA ILE A 64 3.72 -5.31 0.97
C ILE A 64 4.50 -6.62 0.97
N ALA A 65 5.33 -6.79 1.99
CA ALA A 65 6.02 -8.03 2.26
C ALA A 65 5.38 -8.75 3.44
N LEU A 66 5.13 -10.05 3.27
CA LEU A 66 4.63 -10.93 4.32
C LEU A 66 5.72 -11.95 4.71
N PRO A 67 5.83 -12.26 6.00
CA PRO A 67 6.74 -13.31 6.47
C PRO A 67 6.22 -14.68 6.06
N VAL A 68 7.10 -15.49 5.47
CA VAL A 68 6.79 -16.85 5.01
C VAL A 68 7.01 -17.81 6.18
N GLY A 69 6.00 -18.63 6.49
CA GLY A 69 6.06 -19.61 7.57
C GLY A 69 5.76 -19.07 8.97
N GLN A 70 5.34 -17.80 9.10
CA GLN A 70 4.81 -17.23 10.34
C GLN A 70 3.45 -16.59 10.12
N SER A 71 2.39 -17.17 10.69
CA SER A 71 1.04 -16.59 10.66
C SER A 71 0.86 -15.37 11.58
N ASN A 72 1.72 -15.20 12.59
CA ASN A 72 1.70 -14.05 13.52
C ASN A 72 2.76 -13.00 13.19
N GLY A 73 3.45 -13.12 12.06
CA GLY A 73 4.51 -12.19 11.71
C GLY A 73 3.94 -10.84 11.25
N SER A 74 4.66 -9.76 11.57
CA SER A 74 4.31 -8.41 11.16
C SER A 74 4.53 -8.23 9.66
N SER A 75 3.49 -7.88 8.93
CA SER A 75 3.60 -7.45 7.53
C SER A 75 4.36 -6.12 7.43
N ALA A 76 5.31 -6.01 6.50
CA ALA A 76 5.96 -4.74 6.20
C ALA A 76 5.32 -4.10 4.99
N THR A 77 5.09 -2.80 5.06
CA THR A 77 4.48 -2.01 3.99
C THR A 77 5.31 -0.77 3.75
N VAL A 78 5.72 -0.56 2.50
CA VAL A 78 6.56 0.58 2.14
C VAL A 78 6.11 1.17 0.81
N ALA A 79 6.13 2.50 0.73
CA ALA A 79 6.00 3.24 -0.52
C ALA A 79 7.37 3.81 -0.91
N ALA A 80 7.70 3.70 -2.18
CA ALA A 80 8.91 4.21 -2.77
C ALA A 80 8.64 4.72 -4.19
N GLU A 81 9.62 5.41 -4.75
CA GLU A 81 9.54 5.98 -6.10
C GLU A 81 9.36 4.92 -7.20
N ASN A 82 9.78 3.68 -6.96
CA ASN A 82 9.71 2.59 -7.93
C ASN A 82 9.39 1.25 -7.27
N GLU A 83 8.93 0.29 -8.08
CA GLU A 83 8.56 -1.06 -7.65
C GLU A 83 9.75 -1.81 -7.05
N PHE A 84 10.96 -1.58 -7.57
CA PHE A 84 12.16 -2.25 -7.09
C PHE A 84 12.58 -1.81 -5.68
N LYS A 85 12.67 -0.49 -5.42
CA LYS A 85 12.96 0.07 -4.09
C LYS A 85 11.87 -0.30 -3.10
N SER A 86 10.59 -0.14 -3.47
CA SER A 86 9.48 -0.48 -2.56
C SER A 86 9.54 -1.95 -2.16
N SER A 87 9.75 -2.85 -3.12
CA SER A 87 9.91 -4.28 -2.84
C SER A 87 11.14 -4.56 -1.96
N LYS A 88 12.29 -3.96 -2.29
CA LYS A 88 13.53 -4.17 -1.53
C LYS A 88 13.37 -3.72 -0.08
N ILE A 89 12.86 -2.51 0.15
CA ILE A 89 12.69 -1.96 1.50
C ILE A 89 11.62 -2.75 2.27
N ALA A 90 10.51 -3.13 1.63
CA ALA A 90 9.50 -3.96 2.27
C ALA A 90 10.05 -5.32 2.69
N LEU A 91 10.87 -5.96 1.86
CA LEU A 91 11.52 -7.23 2.21
C LEU A 91 12.52 -7.07 3.36
N ASP A 92 13.33 -6.01 3.35
CA ASP A 92 14.29 -5.72 4.40
C ASP A 92 13.59 -5.46 5.74
N ASP A 93 12.59 -4.58 5.75
CA ASP A 93 11.82 -4.24 6.96
C ASP A 93 11.06 -5.46 7.50
N CYS A 94 10.53 -6.31 6.62
CA CYS A 94 9.88 -7.55 7.03
C CYS A 94 10.87 -8.55 7.65
N ARG A 95 12.07 -8.71 7.05
CA ARG A 95 13.12 -9.58 7.57
C ARG A 95 13.65 -9.08 8.90
N GLU A 96 13.84 -7.77 9.05
CA GLU A 96 14.32 -7.15 10.28
C GLU A 96 13.31 -7.30 11.42
N LYS A 97 12.01 -7.15 11.12
CA LYS A 97 10.94 -7.28 12.13
C LYS A 97 10.67 -8.71 12.58
N ASN A 98 10.76 -9.69 11.67
CA ASN A 98 10.33 -11.06 11.95
C ASN A 98 11.48 -12.06 12.05
N GLY A 99 12.67 -11.73 11.54
CA GLY A 99 13.82 -12.63 11.47
C GLY A 99 13.65 -13.83 10.53
N VAL A 100 12.62 -13.84 9.68
CA VAL A 100 12.32 -14.94 8.74
C VAL A 100 12.37 -14.50 7.29
N ALA A 101 12.35 -15.47 6.37
CA ALA A 101 12.19 -15.19 4.95
C ALA A 101 10.85 -14.49 4.70
N CYS A 102 10.89 -13.37 3.97
CA CYS A 102 9.71 -12.62 3.57
C CYS A 102 9.54 -12.66 2.06
N GLU A 103 8.29 -12.59 1.61
CA GLU A 103 7.92 -12.51 0.20
C GLU A 103 7.00 -11.33 -0.06
N ILE A 104 7.07 -10.79 -1.28
CA ILE A 104 6.17 -9.71 -1.72
C ILE A 104 4.80 -10.31 -1.98
N ALA A 105 3.84 -10.00 -1.10
CA ALA A 105 2.46 -10.39 -1.28
C ALA A 105 1.71 -9.45 -2.23
N TYR A 106 2.11 -8.18 -2.28
CA TYR A 106 1.46 -7.18 -3.10
C TYR A 106 2.43 -6.10 -3.55
N LYS A 107 2.30 -5.62 -4.78
CA LYS A 107 3.03 -4.47 -5.32
C LYS A 107 2.15 -3.72 -6.29
N GLU A 108 1.97 -2.43 -6.10
CA GLU A 108 1.17 -1.61 -7.03
C GLU A 108 1.58 -0.13 -6.99
N CYS A 109 1.46 0.54 -8.13
CA CYS A 109 1.87 1.94 -8.28
C CYS A 109 0.68 2.86 -8.47
N SER A 110 0.68 3.99 -7.76
CA SER A 110 -0.23 5.10 -8.02
C SER A 110 0.29 5.88 -9.24
N ARG A 111 0.05 5.36 -10.44
CA ARG A 111 0.40 6.04 -11.69
C ARG A 111 -0.61 7.15 -11.99
N PRO A 112 -0.18 8.31 -12.49
CA PRO A 112 -1.08 9.40 -12.83
C PRO A 112 -2.02 8.94 -13.95
N VAL A 113 -3.32 9.20 -13.79
CA VAL A 113 -4.32 8.93 -14.81
C VAL A 113 -4.48 10.12 -15.74
N LEU A 114 -4.55 9.83 -17.04
CA LEU A 114 -4.83 10.80 -18.08
C LEU A 114 -6.32 11.16 -18.01
N GLU A 115 -6.64 12.40 -17.65
CA GLU A 115 -7.99 12.94 -17.84
C GLU A 115 -8.13 13.41 -19.30
N ARG A 116 -9.10 12.86 -20.02
CA ARG A 116 -9.38 13.13 -21.43
C ARG A 116 -10.62 14.00 -21.56
#